data_AF-B7P6U4-F1
#
_entry.id   AF-B7P6U4-F1
#
_cell.length_a   1.000
_cell.length_b   1.000
_cell.length_c   1.000
_cell.angle_alpha   90.00
_cell.angle_beta   90.00
_cell.angle_gamma   90.00
#
_symmetry.space_group_name_H-M   'P 1'
#
loop_
_entity.id
_entity.type
_entity.pdbx_description
1 polymer ?
#
loop_
_entity_poly.entity_id
_entity_poly.type
_entity_poly.pdbx_seq_one_letter_code
_entity_poly.pdbx_strand_id
1 'polypeptide(L)'
;MASSLPFHLAVALLLLLVHQHAAEELRAFDFDKKVASFVEDLSKTHKQKVMWWDIHGEHKRIQENLEKYGHESGCINACTHRYKVSVTAEAVKYGAAKIASMTPNVAYTQWAHNGQPSSAQQVSVKRRTQRVKSATWQTQTAFSSSFNLKAAAKIPAVTNFQTQVQAALDLKTARGGHHSETEEFTVHEVVNVPPMKSVKIEWIITDVVQEIPWTAEVIASGWVALWFENKVDNHWMWFYPVSSLRDPLLKNIGNNSVQFTAKGVLTLSNAQEGHLRVTEFDLQQYAGKPSPIRTYTIPLKLTQ
;
A
#
# COMPACT_ATOMS: atom_id res chain seq x y z
N MET A 1 -38.90 0.90 8.88
CA MET A 1 -38.14 -0.11 8.11
C MET A 1 -37.09 0.62 7.31
N ALA A 2 -35.85 0.67 7.81
CA ALA A 2 -34.74 1.24 7.05
C ALA A 2 -34.08 0.09 6.31
N SER A 3 -34.08 0.16 4.98
CA SER A 3 -33.44 -0.84 4.13
C SER A 3 -31.95 -0.86 4.46
N SER A 4 -31.48 -1.98 5.02
CA SER A 4 -30.07 -2.31 5.01
C SER A 4 -29.66 -2.41 3.54
N LEU A 5 -28.96 -1.41 3.01
CA LEU A 5 -28.18 -1.66 1.80
C LEU A 5 -27.28 -2.86 2.14
N PRO A 6 -27.31 -3.94 1.35
CA PRO A 6 -26.55 -5.12 1.66
C PRO A 6 -25.08 -4.72 1.70
N PHE A 7 -24.42 -5.02 2.82
CA PHE A 7 -23.03 -4.72 3.15
C PHE A 7 -22.05 -5.02 1.98
N HIS A 8 -22.41 -5.98 1.12
CA HIS A 8 -21.73 -6.34 -0.11
C HIS A 8 -21.65 -5.23 -1.17
N LEU A 9 -22.65 -4.34 -1.26
CA LEU A 9 -22.70 -3.27 -2.26
C LEU A 9 -21.71 -2.14 -1.94
N ALA A 10 -21.51 -1.84 -0.66
CA ALA A 10 -20.55 -0.82 -0.21
C ALA A 10 -19.09 -1.28 -0.42
N VAL A 11 -18.80 -2.55 -0.17
CA VAL A 11 -17.49 -3.16 -0.47
C VAL A 11 -17.21 -3.17 -1.98
N ALA A 12 -18.22 -3.48 -2.80
CA ALA A 12 -18.10 -3.42 -4.25
C ALA A 12 -17.85 -2.00 -4.78
N LEU A 13 -18.49 -0.98 -4.19
CA LEU A 13 -18.27 0.43 -4.53
C LEU A 13 -16.88 0.93 -4.12
N LEU A 14 -16.33 0.45 -3.00
CA LEU A 14 -14.95 0.75 -2.61
C LEU A 14 -13.95 0.15 -3.61
N LEU A 15 -14.17 -1.09 -4.04
CA LEU A 15 -13.37 -1.75 -5.08
C LEU A 15 -13.46 -1.04 -6.44
N LEU A 16 -14.64 -0.53 -6.80
CA LEU A 16 -14.87 0.24 -8.04
C LEU A 16 -14.21 1.62 -8.01
N LEU A 17 -14.26 2.35 -6.88
CA LEU A 17 -13.58 3.64 -6.74
C LEU A 17 -12.04 3.49 -6.76
N VAL A 18 -11.51 2.42 -6.14
CA VAL A 18 -10.07 2.09 -6.15
C VAL A 18 -9.58 1.79 -7.58
N HIS A 19 -10.41 1.15 -8.41
CA HIS A 19 -10.08 0.94 -9.83
C HIS A 19 -10.12 2.22 -10.67
N GLN A 20 -10.86 3.27 -10.26
CA GLN A 20 -11.01 4.50 -11.03
C GLN A 20 -9.95 5.57 -10.73
N HIS A 21 -9.30 5.56 -9.56
CA HIS A 21 -8.35 6.62 -9.17
C HIS A 21 -6.87 6.33 -9.46
N ALA A 22 -6.52 5.18 -10.02
CA ALA A 22 -5.13 4.84 -10.29
C ALA A 22 -4.90 4.43 -11.74
N ALA A 23 -5.20 5.35 -12.66
CA ALA A 23 -4.67 5.32 -14.02
C ALA A 23 -3.31 6.05 -14.10
N GLU A 24 -2.46 5.93 -13.07
CA GLU A 24 -1.03 6.15 -13.25
C GLU A 24 -0.52 4.86 -13.91
N GLU A 25 -0.10 4.97 -15.17
CA GLU A 25 0.38 3.87 -16.01
C GLU A 25 1.28 2.93 -15.16
N LEU A 26 0.78 1.73 -14.86
CA LEU A 26 1.53 0.76 -14.06
C LEU A 26 2.81 0.42 -14.81
N ARG A 27 3.94 0.89 -14.31
CA ARG A 27 5.25 0.69 -14.96
C ARG A 27 5.97 -0.46 -14.28
N ALA A 28 5.98 -1.61 -14.93
CA ALA A 28 6.88 -2.69 -14.57
C ALA A 28 8.19 -2.53 -15.36
N PHE A 29 9.28 -2.29 -14.65
CA PHE A 29 10.62 -2.46 -15.21
C PHE A 29 10.95 -3.95 -15.24
N ASP A 30 11.26 -4.49 -16.43
CA ASP A 30 11.60 -5.89 -16.62
C ASP A 30 13.11 -6.04 -16.71
N PHE A 31 13.71 -6.54 -15.62
CA PHE A 31 15.16 -6.69 -15.49
C PHE A 31 15.72 -7.72 -16.47
N ASP A 32 15.06 -8.87 -16.61
CA ASP A 32 15.47 -9.94 -17.52
C ASP A 32 15.46 -9.47 -18.97
N LYS A 33 14.39 -8.76 -19.37
CA LYS A 33 14.30 -8.13 -20.69
C LYS A 33 15.39 -7.08 -20.89
N LYS A 34 15.69 -6.28 -19.86
CA LYS A 34 16.77 -5.29 -19.95
C LYS A 34 18.13 -5.94 -20.17
N VAL A 35 18.41 -7.05 -19.48
CA VAL A 35 19.63 -7.83 -19.69
C VAL A 35 19.66 -8.40 -21.11
N ALA A 36 18.56 -8.95 -21.61
CA ALA A 36 18.49 -9.48 -22.97
C ALA A 36 18.82 -8.41 -24.03
N SER A 37 18.26 -7.20 -23.90
CA SER A 37 18.60 -6.08 -24.79
C SER A 37 20.07 -5.67 -24.69
N PHE A 38 20.64 -5.64 -23.48
CA PHE A 38 22.06 -5.37 -23.30
C PHE A 38 22.96 -6.41 -23.99
N VAL A 39 22.61 -7.69 -23.89
CA VAL A 39 23.33 -8.78 -24.58
C VAL A 39 23.22 -8.63 -26.10
N GLU A 40 22.07 -8.22 -26.62
CA GLU A 40 21.87 -7.94 -28.03
C GLU A 40 22.75 -6.77 -28.51
N ASP A 41 22.86 -5.70 -27.71
CA ASP A 41 23.72 -4.56 -28.02
C ASP A 41 25.21 -4.94 -28.01
N LEU A 42 25.64 -5.83 -27.11
CA LEU A 42 26.99 -6.38 -27.12
C LEU A 42 27.26 -7.22 -28.37
N SER A 43 26.30 -8.07 -28.78
CA SER A 43 26.38 -8.85 -30.02
C SER A 43 26.61 -7.94 -31.24
N LYS A 44 25.87 -6.83 -31.33
CA LYS A 44 26.02 -5.83 -32.40
C LYS A 44 27.37 -5.10 -32.32
N THR A 45 27.76 -4.68 -31.12
CA THR A 45 29.00 -3.92 -30.87
C THR A 45 30.23 -4.71 -31.29
N HIS A 46 30.27 -5.99 -30.90
CA HIS A 46 31.39 -6.88 -31.22
C HIS A 46 31.28 -7.55 -32.59
N LYS A 47 30.15 -7.37 -33.30
CA LYS A 47 29.82 -8.07 -34.55
C LYS A 47 29.98 -9.58 -34.42
N GLN A 48 29.60 -10.11 -33.25
CA GLN A 48 29.70 -11.53 -32.91
C GLN A 48 28.42 -12.01 -32.27
N LYS A 49 27.92 -13.15 -32.74
CA LYS A 49 26.73 -13.77 -32.19
C LYS A 49 26.99 -14.22 -30.75
N VAL A 50 26.07 -13.89 -29.84
CA VAL A 50 26.01 -14.48 -28.50
C VAL A 50 25.25 -15.80 -28.59
N MET A 51 25.89 -16.90 -28.19
CA MET A 51 25.33 -18.24 -28.24
C MET A 51 24.40 -18.51 -27.05
N TRP A 52 24.77 -18.01 -25.87
CA TRP A 52 23.98 -18.07 -24.66
C TRP A 52 24.42 -16.97 -23.69
N TRP A 53 23.54 -16.63 -22.76
CA TRP A 53 23.81 -15.74 -21.64
C TRP A 53 23.08 -16.26 -20.40
N ASP A 54 23.57 -15.88 -19.23
CA ASP A 54 23.08 -16.38 -17.94
C ASP A 54 23.30 -15.34 -16.83
N ILE A 55 22.26 -15.11 -16.04
CA ILE A 55 22.26 -14.24 -14.86
C ILE A 55 22.06 -15.01 -13.56
N HIS A 56 21.70 -16.29 -13.61
CA HIS A 56 21.53 -17.17 -12.47
C HIS A 56 22.83 -17.93 -12.11
N GLY A 57 23.73 -18.08 -13.08
CA GLY A 57 25.01 -18.79 -12.92
C GLY A 57 24.83 -20.31 -12.94
N GLU A 58 23.81 -20.80 -13.66
CA GLU A 58 23.39 -22.19 -13.72
C GLU A 58 23.91 -22.92 -14.97
N HIS A 59 24.38 -22.18 -15.98
CA HIS A 59 24.87 -22.75 -17.22
C HIS A 59 26.14 -23.57 -16.97
N LYS A 60 26.12 -24.86 -17.34
CA LYS A 60 27.18 -25.84 -17.05
C LYS A 60 28.60 -25.36 -17.44
N ARG A 61 28.71 -24.66 -18.58
CA ARG A 61 30.00 -24.10 -19.02
C ARG A 61 30.57 -23.03 -18.09
N ILE A 62 29.77 -22.35 -17.28
CA ILE A 62 30.27 -21.43 -16.26
C ILE A 62 31.00 -22.27 -15.20
N GLN A 63 30.38 -23.34 -14.70
CA GLN A 63 30.99 -24.23 -13.72
C GLN A 63 32.28 -24.89 -14.22
N GLU A 64 32.27 -25.40 -15.45
CA GLU A 64 33.44 -26.05 -16.09
C GLU A 64 34.60 -25.06 -16.36
N ASN A 65 34.30 -23.82 -16.74
CA ASN A 65 35.32 -22.84 -17.08
C ASN A 65 35.80 -21.99 -15.89
N LEU A 66 35.16 -22.12 -14.72
CA LEU A 66 35.59 -21.42 -13.50
C LEU A 66 36.95 -21.91 -13.01
N GLU A 67 37.27 -23.18 -13.22
CA GLU A 67 38.60 -23.74 -12.95
C GLU A 67 39.66 -23.20 -13.91
N LYS A 68 39.26 -22.93 -15.17
CA LYS A 68 40.15 -22.45 -16.24
C LYS A 68 40.46 -20.95 -16.16
N TYR A 69 39.45 -20.11 -15.89
CA TYR A 69 39.61 -18.65 -15.85
C TYR A 69 39.74 -18.07 -14.43
N GLY A 70 39.44 -18.84 -13.37
CA GLY A 70 39.63 -18.38 -11.99
C GLY A 70 41.09 -18.14 -11.61
N HIS A 71 42.02 -18.85 -12.25
CA HIS A 71 43.47 -18.75 -12.02
C HIS A 71 44.12 -17.50 -12.62
N GLU A 72 43.73 -17.06 -13.81
CA GLU A 72 44.32 -15.86 -14.46
C GLU A 72 43.93 -14.55 -13.76
N SER A 73 42.81 -14.53 -13.05
CA SER A 73 42.36 -13.40 -12.21
C SER A 73 42.85 -13.44 -10.75
N GLY A 74 43.72 -14.39 -10.38
CA GLY A 74 44.29 -14.48 -9.01
C GLY A 74 43.29 -14.87 -7.92
N CYS A 75 42.14 -15.46 -8.25
CA CYS A 75 41.06 -15.73 -7.30
C CYS A 75 40.77 -17.23 -7.19
N ILE A 76 41.46 -17.90 -6.26
CA ILE A 76 41.33 -19.34 -5.99
C ILE A 76 40.13 -19.58 -5.05
N ASN A 77 39.21 -20.45 -5.45
CA ASN A 77 38.16 -21.13 -4.66
C ASN A 77 36.91 -20.37 -4.17
N ALA A 78 36.70 -19.08 -4.52
CA ALA A 78 35.53 -18.30 -4.08
C ALA A 78 34.66 -17.71 -5.23
N CYS A 79 34.84 -18.18 -6.47
CA CYS A 79 34.37 -17.47 -7.66
C CYS A 79 33.02 -17.94 -8.24
N THR A 80 32.55 -19.15 -7.96
CA THR A 80 31.22 -19.64 -8.41
C THR A 80 30.07 -18.74 -7.95
N HIS A 81 30.17 -18.19 -6.74
CA HIS A 81 29.17 -17.28 -6.17
C HIS A 81 29.31 -15.83 -6.66
N ARG A 82 30.40 -15.50 -7.34
CA ARG A 82 30.70 -14.12 -7.79
C ARG A 82 30.17 -13.82 -9.19
N TYR A 83 29.81 -14.82 -9.99
CA TYR A 83 29.38 -14.63 -11.38
C TYR A 83 27.91 -14.95 -11.62
N LYS A 84 27.07 -14.57 -10.66
CA LYS A 84 25.63 -14.56 -10.79
C LYS A 84 25.08 -13.22 -10.33
N VAL A 85 23.88 -12.90 -10.78
CA VAL A 85 23.13 -11.78 -10.25
C VAL A 85 22.42 -12.23 -8.98
N SER A 86 22.47 -11.37 -7.97
CA SER A 86 21.62 -11.43 -6.79
C SER A 86 20.72 -10.20 -6.81
N VAL A 87 19.44 -10.39 -6.49
CA VAL A 87 18.47 -9.31 -6.37
C VAL A 87 17.91 -9.34 -4.95
N THR A 88 18.02 -8.22 -4.24
CA THR A 88 17.46 -8.03 -2.90
C THR A 88 16.55 -6.82 -2.86
N ALA A 89 15.55 -6.85 -1.97
CA ALA A 89 14.72 -5.69 -1.67
C ALA A 89 14.97 -5.22 -0.24
N GLU A 90 15.14 -3.92 -0.06
CA GLU A 90 15.12 -3.29 1.24
C GLU A 90 13.69 -3.24 1.81
N ALA A 91 13.61 -2.98 3.12
CA ALA A 91 12.33 -2.74 3.79
C ALA A 91 11.64 -1.50 3.22
N VAL A 92 10.31 -1.52 3.23
CA VAL A 92 9.48 -0.41 2.77
C VAL A 92 9.69 0.83 3.66
N LYS A 93 9.93 1.98 3.02
CA LYS A 93 10.00 3.31 3.64
C LYS A 93 8.70 4.05 3.32
N TYR A 94 8.01 4.53 4.35
CA TYR A 94 6.77 5.32 4.20
C TYR A 94 7.07 6.81 4.20
N GLY A 95 6.38 7.54 3.33
CA GLY A 95 6.33 8.99 3.34
C GLY A 95 5.28 9.52 4.32
N ALA A 96 5.04 10.82 4.25
CA ALA A 96 4.03 11.48 5.07
C ALA A 96 2.62 11.03 4.67
N ALA A 97 1.78 10.76 5.68
CA ALA A 97 0.37 10.46 5.46
C ALA A 97 -0.39 11.72 5.04
N LYS A 98 -1.23 11.57 4.01
CA LYS A 98 -2.15 12.61 3.55
C LYS A 98 -3.58 12.14 3.76
N ILE A 99 -4.43 13.01 4.31
CA ILE A 99 -5.87 12.76 4.37
C ILE A 99 -6.44 12.92 2.96
N ALA A 100 -6.95 11.83 2.40
CA ALA A 100 -7.61 11.83 1.11
C ALA A 100 -9.09 12.23 1.25
N SER A 101 -9.76 11.77 2.31
CA SER A 101 -11.12 12.18 2.62
C SER A 101 -11.46 12.05 4.11
N MET A 102 -12.43 12.86 4.55
CA MET A 102 -13.06 12.77 5.87
C MET A 102 -14.56 12.91 5.67
N THR A 103 -15.31 11.87 6.02
CA THR A 103 -16.75 11.79 5.76
C THR A 103 -17.49 11.54 7.08
N PRO A 104 -18.19 12.55 7.62
CA PRO A 104 -19.04 12.36 8.79
C PRO A 104 -20.33 11.64 8.38
N ASN A 105 -20.60 10.50 9.01
CA ASN A 105 -21.77 9.66 8.75
C ASN A 105 -22.70 9.62 9.96
N VAL A 106 -24.00 9.88 9.74
CA VAL A 106 -25.03 9.71 10.78
C VAL A 106 -25.29 8.21 10.97
N ALA A 107 -24.70 7.62 11.99
CA ALA A 107 -24.86 6.21 12.33
C ALA A 107 -26.23 5.91 12.97
N TYR A 108 -26.79 6.89 13.69
CA TYR A 108 -28.08 6.76 14.34
C TYR A 108 -28.75 8.12 14.55
N THR A 109 -30.08 8.16 14.53
CA THR A 109 -30.88 9.33 14.87
C THR A 109 -31.99 8.95 15.85
N GLN A 110 -32.17 9.76 16.89
CA GLN A 110 -33.25 9.65 17.85
C GLN A 110 -33.87 11.02 18.09
N TRP A 111 -35.19 11.05 18.15
CA TRP A 111 -35.92 12.19 18.66
C TRP A 111 -36.40 11.91 20.07
N ALA A 112 -36.33 12.92 20.94
CA ALA A 112 -36.94 12.90 22.25
C ALA A 112 -37.73 14.20 22.45
N HIS A 113 -38.88 14.09 23.07
CA HIS A 113 -39.81 15.19 23.25
C HIS A 113 -40.13 15.30 24.73
N ASN A 114 -40.01 16.50 25.28
CA ASN A 114 -40.38 16.78 26.65
C ASN A 114 -41.53 17.79 26.67
N GLY A 115 -42.75 17.27 26.85
CA GLY A 115 -43.96 18.08 27.03
C GLY A 115 -44.21 18.55 28.45
N GLN A 116 -43.29 18.28 29.38
CA GLN A 116 -43.44 18.75 30.76
C GLN A 116 -43.19 20.27 30.82
N PRO A 117 -43.99 21.00 31.62
CA PRO A 117 -43.94 22.47 31.63
C PRO A 117 -42.71 23.03 32.34
N SER A 118 -42.15 22.31 33.33
CA SER A 118 -41.10 22.84 34.21
C SER A 118 -39.96 21.88 34.54
N SER A 119 -40.10 20.58 34.26
CA SER A 119 -39.08 19.57 34.55
C SER A 119 -38.35 19.10 33.29
N ALA A 120 -37.03 18.94 33.39
CA ALA A 120 -36.23 18.32 32.33
C ALA A 120 -36.43 16.80 32.33
N GLN A 121 -36.30 16.18 31.16
CA GLN A 121 -36.33 14.73 30.98
C GLN A 121 -34.95 14.23 30.55
N GLN A 122 -34.54 13.07 31.05
CA GLN A 122 -33.31 12.41 30.59
C GLN A 122 -33.64 11.35 29.54
N VAL A 123 -32.84 11.32 28.48
CA VAL A 123 -32.90 10.26 27.46
C VAL A 123 -31.54 9.59 27.34
N SER A 124 -31.51 8.27 27.50
CA SER A 124 -30.30 7.48 27.29
C SER A 124 -30.15 7.07 25.83
N VAL A 125 -28.99 7.35 25.26
CA VAL A 125 -28.56 6.92 23.93
C VAL A 125 -27.59 5.77 24.12
N LYS A 126 -28.10 4.54 23.99
CA LYS A 126 -27.32 3.30 24.06
C LYS A 126 -27.36 2.57 22.72
N ARG A 127 -26.29 2.67 21.93
CA ARG A 127 -26.21 2.06 20.58
C ARG A 127 -24.86 1.41 20.34
N ARG A 128 -24.85 0.48 19.38
CA ARG A 128 -23.66 -0.15 18.83
C ARG A 128 -23.75 -0.14 17.31
N THR A 129 -22.60 -0.04 16.65
CA THR A 129 -22.48 -0.22 15.21
C THR A 129 -21.12 -0.83 14.88
N GLN A 130 -21.01 -1.45 13.72
CA GLN A 130 -19.76 -2.01 13.23
C GLN A 130 -19.26 -1.19 12.05
N ARG A 131 -17.97 -0.90 12.02
CA ARG A 131 -17.29 -0.26 10.87
C ARG A 131 -16.16 -1.16 10.41
N VAL A 132 -15.92 -1.15 9.11
CA VAL A 132 -14.77 -1.86 8.53
C VAL A 132 -13.60 -0.89 8.51
N LYS A 133 -12.48 -1.30 9.10
CA LYS A 133 -11.19 -0.68 8.86
C LYS A 133 -10.45 -1.50 7.80
N SER A 134 -9.80 -0.85 6.84
CA SER A 134 -9.08 -1.53 5.77
C SER A 134 -7.73 -0.89 5.45
N ALA A 135 -6.82 -1.71 4.94
CA ALA A 135 -5.54 -1.33 4.40
C ALA A 135 -5.43 -1.91 2.98
N THR A 136 -5.24 -1.03 2.00
CA THR A 136 -5.06 -1.41 0.59
C THR A 136 -3.70 -0.96 0.12
N TRP A 137 -3.00 -1.83 -0.61
CA TRP A 137 -1.68 -1.54 -1.17
C TRP A 137 -1.78 -1.51 -2.67
N GLN A 138 -1.07 -0.59 -3.30
CA GLN A 138 -0.91 -0.57 -4.74
C GLN A 138 0.54 -0.29 -5.12
N THR A 139 1.16 -1.21 -5.83
CA THR A 139 2.48 -1.00 -6.46
C THR A 139 2.29 -0.28 -7.79
N GLN A 140 2.83 0.93 -7.91
CA GLN A 140 2.76 1.75 -9.13
C GLN A 140 3.96 1.50 -10.04
N THR A 141 5.13 1.29 -9.44
CA THR A 141 6.38 1.04 -10.15
C THR A 141 6.99 -0.25 -9.61
N ALA A 142 6.98 -1.30 -10.43
CA ALA A 142 7.35 -2.66 -10.06
C ALA A 142 8.69 -3.07 -10.70
N PHE A 143 9.42 -3.96 -10.04
CA PHE A 143 10.65 -4.58 -10.54
C PHE A 143 10.36 -6.03 -10.90
N SER A 144 9.97 -6.26 -12.15
CA SER A 144 9.78 -7.62 -12.67
C SER A 144 11.13 -8.27 -12.90
N SER A 145 11.29 -9.50 -12.41
CA SER A 145 12.45 -10.33 -12.69
C SER A 145 12.14 -11.82 -12.52
N SER A 146 13.00 -12.69 -13.02
CA SER A 146 12.97 -14.13 -12.72
C SER A 146 13.33 -14.44 -11.25
N PHE A 147 14.01 -13.54 -10.54
CA PHE A 147 14.39 -13.72 -9.14
C PHE A 147 13.19 -13.63 -8.18
N ASN A 148 13.28 -14.30 -7.04
CA ASN A 148 12.30 -14.16 -5.97
C ASN A 148 12.55 -12.87 -5.21
N LEU A 149 11.60 -11.93 -5.28
CA LEU A 149 11.71 -10.61 -4.67
C LEU A 149 10.52 -10.37 -3.73
N LYS A 150 10.81 -10.23 -2.44
CA LYS A 150 9.83 -9.85 -1.43
C LYS A 150 10.42 -8.75 -0.57
N ALA A 151 9.69 -7.66 -0.37
CA ALA A 151 10.05 -6.64 0.60
C ALA A 151 9.25 -6.85 1.88
N ALA A 152 9.90 -6.68 3.02
CA ALA A 152 9.19 -6.60 4.29
C ALA A 152 8.47 -5.24 4.39
N ALA A 153 7.15 -5.27 4.54
CA ALA A 153 6.33 -4.10 4.80
C ALA A 153 5.68 -4.20 6.18
N LYS A 154 6.01 -3.25 7.06
CA LYS A 154 5.28 -3.06 8.32
C LYS A 154 4.23 -1.99 8.08
N ILE A 155 2.95 -2.26 8.31
CA ILE A 155 1.95 -1.19 8.20
C ILE A 155 2.25 -0.15 9.28
N PRO A 156 2.42 1.13 8.94
CA PRO A 156 2.65 2.15 9.94
C PRO A 156 1.40 2.26 10.83
N ALA A 157 1.63 2.37 12.14
CA ALA A 157 0.58 2.55 13.14
C ALA A 157 0.08 4.01 13.09
N VAL A 158 -0.57 4.39 11.99
CA VAL A 158 -1.03 5.79 11.76
C VAL A 158 -2.38 6.03 12.41
N THR A 159 -3.09 4.97 12.80
CA THR A 159 -4.37 5.00 13.51
C THR A 159 -4.48 3.77 14.42
N ASN A 160 -5.57 3.64 15.19
CA ASN A 160 -5.85 2.54 16.13
C ASN A 160 -5.91 1.11 15.52
N PHE A 161 -5.26 0.88 14.38
CA PHE A 161 -4.84 -0.44 13.96
C PHE A 161 -3.93 -1.04 15.06
N GLN A 162 -4.54 -1.79 15.98
CA GLN A 162 -3.85 -2.54 17.04
C GLN A 162 -2.83 -3.55 16.48
N THR A 163 -2.99 -3.96 15.22
CA THR A 163 -2.12 -4.92 14.55
C THR A 163 -1.09 -4.21 13.67
N GLN A 164 0.19 -4.29 14.08
CA GLN A 164 1.32 -4.16 13.16
C GLN A 164 1.27 -5.35 12.19
N VAL A 165 0.42 -5.28 11.17
CA VAL A 165 0.39 -6.32 10.14
C VAL A 165 1.74 -6.25 9.42
N GLN A 166 2.46 -7.38 9.39
CA GLN A 166 3.61 -7.56 8.53
C GLN A 166 3.10 -8.21 7.25
N ALA A 167 3.09 -7.45 6.16
CA ALA A 167 2.79 -7.98 4.85
C ALA A 167 4.10 -8.12 4.07
N ALA A 168 4.31 -9.25 3.40
CA ALA A 168 5.32 -9.33 2.36
C ALA A 168 4.73 -8.67 1.11
N LEU A 169 5.29 -7.54 0.69
CA LEU A 169 4.89 -6.90 -0.55
C LEU A 169 5.60 -7.58 -1.72
N ASP A 170 4.83 -8.07 -2.69
CA ASP A 170 5.38 -8.54 -3.95
C ASP A 170 5.74 -7.33 -4.81
N LEU A 171 7.05 -7.12 -5.01
CA LEU A 171 7.56 -6.03 -5.83
C LEU A 171 7.67 -6.40 -7.32
N LYS A 172 7.40 -7.67 -7.68
CA LYS A 172 7.55 -8.17 -9.05
C LYS A 172 6.41 -7.77 -9.96
N THR A 173 5.22 -7.66 -9.37
CA THR A 173 4.01 -7.35 -10.12
C THR A 173 3.40 -6.06 -9.62
N ALA A 174 2.85 -5.27 -10.54
CA ALA A 174 2.05 -4.10 -10.22
C ALA A 174 0.66 -4.54 -9.73
N ARG A 175 0.62 -5.36 -8.68
CA ARG A 175 -0.61 -5.88 -8.07
C ARG A 175 -0.86 -5.18 -6.75
N GLY A 176 -2.14 -5.06 -6.42
CA GLY A 176 -2.58 -4.57 -5.14
C GLY A 176 -2.89 -5.70 -4.17
N GLY A 177 -2.82 -5.38 -2.88
CA GLY A 177 -3.28 -6.24 -1.79
C GLY A 177 -4.35 -5.52 -0.96
N HIS A 178 -5.16 -6.27 -0.24
CA HIS A 178 -6.21 -5.72 0.62
C HIS A 178 -6.28 -6.53 1.93
N HIS A 179 -6.37 -5.83 3.04
CA HIS A 179 -6.66 -6.39 4.36
C HIS A 179 -7.78 -5.58 5.00
N SER A 180 -8.70 -6.25 5.69
CA SER A 180 -9.79 -5.56 6.39
C SER A 180 -10.16 -6.27 7.68
N GLU A 181 -10.54 -5.48 8.67
CA GLU A 181 -11.02 -5.94 9.97
C GLU A 181 -12.28 -5.16 10.32
N THR A 182 -13.16 -5.76 11.12
CA THR A 182 -14.36 -5.08 11.62
C THR A 182 -14.10 -4.59 13.04
N GLU A 183 -14.46 -3.35 13.31
CA GLU A 183 -14.36 -2.69 14.61
C GLU A 183 -15.77 -2.32 15.09
N GLU A 184 -16.06 -2.61 16.36
CA GLU A 184 -17.34 -2.26 16.98
C GLU A 184 -17.21 -0.92 17.71
N PHE A 185 -18.13 -0.02 17.41
CA PHE A 185 -18.27 1.26 18.08
C PHE A 185 -19.52 1.21 18.96
N THR A 186 -19.40 1.70 20.18
CA THR A 186 -20.52 1.81 21.11
C THR A 186 -20.66 3.24 21.60
N VAL A 187 -21.90 3.63 21.88
CA VAL A 187 -22.24 4.88 22.55
C VAL A 187 -23.17 4.56 23.70
N HIS A 188 -22.88 5.15 24.86
CA HIS A 188 -23.71 5.08 26.04
C HIS A 188 -23.67 6.42 26.76
N GLU A 189 -24.54 7.33 26.32
CA GLU A 189 -24.61 8.69 26.86
C GLU A 189 -26.03 9.03 27.32
N VAL A 190 -26.14 9.96 28.26
CA VAL A 190 -27.42 10.50 28.71
C VAL A 190 -27.52 11.96 28.28
N VAL A 191 -28.60 12.29 27.58
CA VAL A 191 -28.89 13.66 27.10
C VAL A 191 -30.07 14.22 27.89
N ASN A 192 -29.92 15.45 28.38
CA ASN A 192 -31.01 16.19 29.02
C ASN A 192 -31.87 16.88 27.95
N VAL A 193 -33.19 16.70 28.05
CA VAL A 193 -34.21 17.34 27.22
C VAL A 193 -34.90 18.41 28.06
N PRO A 194 -34.71 19.70 27.78
CA PRO A 194 -35.31 20.77 28.58
C PRO A 194 -36.85 20.75 28.54
N PRO A 195 -37.53 21.38 29.52
CA PRO A 195 -38.99 21.51 29.52
C PRO A 195 -39.51 22.16 28.22
N MET A 196 -40.63 21.68 27.71
CA MET A 196 -41.29 22.19 26.49
C MET A 196 -40.40 22.19 25.23
N LYS A 197 -39.39 21.32 25.16
CA LYS A 197 -38.48 21.19 23.99
C LYS A 197 -38.55 19.80 23.37
N SER A 198 -38.12 19.73 22.12
CA SER A 198 -37.74 18.49 21.43
C SER A 198 -36.25 18.51 21.15
N VAL A 199 -35.59 17.36 21.22
CA VAL A 199 -34.20 17.21 20.79
C VAL A 199 -34.08 16.15 19.71
N LYS A 200 -33.31 16.48 18.67
CA LYS A 200 -32.80 15.53 17.70
C LYS A 200 -31.37 15.17 18.09
N ILE A 201 -31.13 13.91 18.39
CA ILE A 201 -29.83 13.38 18.77
C ILE A 201 -29.33 12.51 17.63
N GLU A 202 -28.21 12.90 17.05
CA GLU A 202 -27.55 12.20 15.95
C GLU A 202 -26.20 11.67 16.41
N TRP A 203 -25.98 10.37 16.29
CA TRP A 203 -24.66 9.78 16.49
C TRP A 203 -23.88 9.87 15.19
N ILE A 204 -22.85 10.70 15.19
CA ILE A 204 -21.95 10.90 14.05
C ILE A 204 -20.71 10.07 14.27
N ILE A 205 -20.32 9.32 13.23
CA ILE A 205 -19.04 8.63 13.13
C ILE A 205 -18.33 9.16 11.89
N THR A 206 -17.10 9.64 12.04
CA THR A 206 -16.31 10.15 10.92
C THR A 206 -15.40 9.06 10.38
N ASP A 207 -15.66 8.66 9.14
CA ASP A 207 -14.79 7.77 8.39
C ASP A 207 -13.69 8.59 7.71
N VAL A 208 -12.44 8.16 7.84
CA VAL A 208 -11.26 8.85 7.32
C VAL A 208 -10.53 7.91 6.36
N VAL A 209 -10.15 8.44 5.21
CA VAL A 209 -9.27 7.76 4.25
C VAL A 209 -7.94 8.51 4.21
N GLN A 210 -6.85 7.78 4.42
CA GLN A 210 -5.49 8.30 4.35
C GLN A 210 -4.71 7.58 3.25
N GLU A 211 -3.89 8.33 2.54
CA GLU A 211 -2.95 7.82 1.55
C GLU A 211 -1.54 8.08 2.04
N ILE A 212 -0.71 7.03 2.00
CA ILE A 212 0.67 7.05 2.45
C ILE A 212 1.52 6.55 1.28
N PRO A 213 2.30 7.42 0.62
CA PRO A 213 3.23 6.97 -0.41
C PRO A 213 4.30 6.10 0.24
N TRP A 214 4.75 5.08 -0.45
CA TRP A 214 5.82 4.22 0.01
C TRP A 214 6.84 3.95 -1.09
N THR A 215 8.07 3.68 -0.67
CA THR A 215 9.17 3.31 -1.55
C THR A 215 9.89 2.08 -1.01
N ALA A 216 10.41 1.24 -1.90
CA ALA A 216 11.31 0.15 -1.57
C ALA A 216 12.48 0.13 -2.55
N GLU A 217 13.70 0.02 -2.05
CA GLU A 217 14.90 -0.05 -2.87
C GLU A 217 15.14 -1.51 -3.27
N VAL A 218 15.33 -1.75 -4.56
CA VAL A 218 15.69 -3.05 -5.10
C VAL A 218 17.12 -2.97 -5.61
N ILE A 219 17.99 -3.82 -5.10
CA ILE A 219 19.41 -3.83 -5.44
C ILE A 219 19.70 -5.11 -6.23
N ALA A 220 20.11 -4.94 -7.49
CA ALA A 220 20.66 -6.02 -8.30
C ALA A 220 22.18 -5.89 -8.29
N SER A 221 22.88 -6.95 -7.91
CA SER A 221 24.34 -6.99 -7.84
C SER A 221 24.90 -8.25 -8.50
N GLY A 222 26.03 -8.12 -9.18
CA GLY A 222 26.71 -9.26 -9.79
C GLY A 222 26.99 -9.06 -11.27
N TRP A 223 27.02 -10.17 -12.00
CA TRP A 223 27.53 -10.21 -13.36
C TRP A 223 26.62 -11.03 -14.28
N VAL A 224 26.45 -10.53 -15.50
CA VAL A 224 25.85 -11.22 -16.63
C VAL A 224 26.96 -12.02 -17.32
N ALA A 225 26.83 -13.34 -17.32
CA ALA A 225 27.71 -14.22 -18.08
C ALA A 225 27.19 -14.36 -19.52
N LEU A 226 28.08 -14.34 -20.50
CA LEU A 226 27.73 -14.63 -21.89
C LEU A 226 28.85 -15.32 -22.64
N TRP A 227 28.49 -15.97 -23.73
CA TRP A 227 29.42 -16.69 -24.60
C TRP A 227 29.23 -16.29 -26.06
N PHE A 228 30.29 -15.78 -26.68
CA PHE A 228 30.30 -15.47 -28.10
C PHE A 228 30.63 -16.71 -28.95
N GLU A 229 30.06 -16.77 -30.16
CA GLU A 229 30.32 -17.83 -31.13
C GLU A 229 31.81 -17.88 -31.51
N ASN A 230 32.41 -16.74 -31.82
CA ASN A 230 33.85 -16.58 -31.98
C ASN A 230 34.46 -15.75 -30.84
N LYS A 231 35.77 -15.88 -30.67
CA LYS A 231 36.50 -15.12 -29.64
C LYS A 231 36.38 -13.61 -29.89
N VAL A 232 36.06 -12.88 -28.83
CA VAL A 232 36.22 -11.42 -28.71
C VAL A 232 37.40 -11.20 -27.77
N ASP A 233 38.39 -10.41 -28.20
CA ASP A 233 39.67 -10.20 -27.50
C ASP A 233 40.29 -11.50 -26.95
N ASN A 234 40.36 -12.53 -27.80
CA ASN A 234 40.88 -13.86 -27.50
C ASN A 234 40.07 -14.70 -26.47
N HIS A 235 38.90 -14.23 -26.03
CA HIS A 235 38.04 -14.92 -25.06
C HIS A 235 36.65 -15.22 -25.66
N TRP A 236 36.13 -16.42 -25.39
CA TRP A 236 34.74 -16.75 -25.73
C TRP A 236 33.75 -16.27 -24.66
N MET A 237 34.13 -16.41 -23.39
CA MET A 237 33.28 -16.14 -22.24
C MET A 237 33.61 -14.79 -21.63
N TRP A 238 32.58 -14.01 -21.34
CA TRP A 238 32.70 -12.70 -20.73
C TRP A 238 31.72 -12.53 -19.57
N PHE A 239 32.14 -11.74 -18.59
CA PHE A 239 31.32 -11.34 -17.46
C PHE A 239 31.18 -9.83 -17.50
N TYR A 240 29.97 -9.34 -17.66
CA TYR A 240 29.66 -7.90 -17.62
C TYR A 240 28.95 -7.57 -16.32
N PRO A 241 29.39 -6.55 -15.57
CA PRO A 241 28.75 -6.23 -14.31
C PRO A 241 27.38 -5.61 -14.60
N VAL A 242 26.38 -5.87 -13.74
CA VAL A 242 25.03 -5.30 -13.92
C VAL A 242 25.02 -3.76 -13.89
N SER A 243 26.06 -3.15 -13.32
CA SER A 243 26.33 -1.70 -13.39
C SER A 243 26.53 -1.17 -14.82
N SER A 244 26.79 -2.05 -15.80
CA SER A 244 26.87 -1.71 -17.23
C SER A 244 25.49 -1.52 -17.88
N LEU A 245 24.42 -1.97 -17.24
CA LEU A 245 23.06 -1.81 -17.74
C LEU A 245 22.66 -0.33 -17.66
N ARG A 246 22.53 0.32 -18.81
CA ARG A 246 22.12 1.74 -18.88
C ARG A 246 20.61 1.84 -19.00
N ASP A 247 19.95 2.35 -17.97
CA ASP A 247 18.51 2.63 -17.97
C ASP A 247 18.19 3.84 -17.10
N PRO A 248 17.29 4.76 -17.48
CA PRO A 248 16.88 5.88 -16.64
C PRO A 248 16.27 5.46 -15.29
N LEU A 249 15.71 4.25 -15.20
CA LEU A 249 15.13 3.71 -13.97
C LEU A 249 16.16 3.03 -13.05
N LEU A 250 17.39 2.82 -13.54
CA LEU A 250 18.47 2.20 -12.79
C LEU A 250 19.51 3.24 -12.39
N LYS A 251 19.76 3.33 -11.08
CA LYS A 251 20.86 4.12 -10.53
C LYS A 251 22.06 3.22 -10.31
N ASN A 252 23.20 3.54 -10.91
CA ASN A 252 24.46 2.87 -10.60
C ASN A 252 24.90 3.27 -9.18
N ILE A 253 25.13 2.29 -8.32
CA ILE A 253 25.53 2.48 -6.91
C ILE A 253 26.86 1.82 -6.56
N GLY A 254 27.61 1.35 -7.56
CA GLY A 254 28.90 0.70 -7.35
C GLY A 254 29.36 -0.08 -8.58
N ASN A 255 30.56 -0.66 -8.46
CA ASN A 255 31.25 -1.30 -9.59
C ASN A 255 30.46 -2.45 -10.22
N ASN A 256 29.58 -3.12 -9.48
CA ASN A 256 28.79 -4.26 -9.96
C ASN A 256 27.34 -4.25 -9.46
N SER A 257 26.79 -3.07 -9.15
CA SER A 257 25.46 -2.96 -8.54
C SER A 257 24.65 -1.82 -9.14
N VAL A 258 23.36 -2.08 -9.33
CA VAL A 258 22.35 -1.08 -9.70
C VAL A 258 21.20 -1.11 -8.71
N GLN A 259 20.62 0.06 -8.51
CA GLN A 259 19.47 0.29 -7.65
C GLN A 259 18.27 0.71 -8.50
N PHE A 260 17.13 0.07 -8.25
CA PHE A 260 15.82 0.47 -8.72
C PHE A 260 14.97 0.92 -7.52
N THR A 261 14.18 1.96 -7.70
CA THR A 261 13.25 2.42 -6.64
C THR A 261 11.83 2.00 -7.01
N ALA A 262 11.32 0.96 -6.36
CA ALA A 262 9.91 0.62 -6.41
C ALA A 262 9.12 1.63 -5.59
N LYS A 263 7.94 2.00 -6.07
CA LYS A 263 7.05 2.93 -5.37
C LYS A 263 5.59 2.52 -5.49
N GLY A 264 4.79 3.01 -4.55
CA GLY A 264 3.36 2.85 -4.58
C GLY A 264 2.66 3.63 -3.48
N VAL A 265 1.39 3.28 -3.25
CA VAL A 265 0.55 3.93 -2.25
C VAL A 265 -0.06 2.87 -1.33
N LEU A 266 -0.10 3.19 -0.04
CA LEU A 266 -0.87 2.52 0.99
C LEU A 266 -2.09 3.39 1.29
N THR A 267 -3.29 2.86 1.11
CA THR A 267 -4.55 3.51 1.46
C THR A 267 -5.11 2.87 2.72
N LEU A 268 -5.24 3.65 3.78
CA LEU A 268 -5.88 3.26 5.02
C LEU A 268 -7.28 3.85 5.07
N SER A 269 -8.27 3.06 5.46
CA SER A 269 -9.61 3.55 5.78
C SER A 269 -10.02 3.09 7.18
N ASN A 270 -10.48 4.01 8.02
CA ASN A 270 -10.97 3.70 9.36
C ASN A 270 -11.88 4.80 9.90
N ALA A 271 -12.70 4.48 10.89
CA ALA A 271 -13.40 5.47 11.68
C ALA A 271 -12.45 6.06 12.74
N GLN A 272 -12.42 7.39 12.89
CA GLN A 272 -11.51 8.08 13.81
C GLN A 272 -12.21 8.84 14.94
N GLU A 273 -13.44 9.30 14.71
CA GLU A 273 -14.15 10.14 15.65
C GLU A 273 -15.60 9.73 15.78
N GLY A 274 -16.12 9.77 17.01
CA GLY A 274 -17.53 9.67 17.30
C GLY A 274 -17.98 10.82 18.18
N HIS A 275 -19.12 11.42 17.85
CA HIS A 275 -19.77 12.40 18.72
C HIS A 275 -21.28 12.30 18.60
N LEU A 276 -21.99 12.76 19.63
CA LEU A 276 -23.42 13.05 19.49
C LEU A 276 -23.59 14.51 19.08
N ARG A 277 -24.30 14.75 17.98
CA ARG A 277 -24.81 16.07 17.62
C ARG A 277 -26.24 16.18 18.14
N VAL A 278 -26.46 17.09 19.09
CA VAL A 278 -27.78 17.33 19.68
C VAL A 278 -28.30 18.67 19.18
N THR A 279 -29.50 18.66 18.59
CA THR A 279 -30.18 19.86 18.10
C THR A 279 -31.51 20.03 18.84
N GLU A 280 -31.69 21.16 19.52
CA GLU A 280 -32.88 21.51 20.28
C GLU A 280 -33.89 22.28 19.43
N PHE A 281 -35.18 22.01 19.63
CA PHE A 281 -36.32 22.64 18.95
C PHE A 281 -37.44 22.97 19.94
N ASP A 282 -38.24 23.98 19.64
CA ASP A 282 -39.43 24.32 20.42
C ASP A 282 -40.55 23.30 20.16
N LEU A 283 -41.14 22.74 21.21
CA LEU A 283 -42.20 21.75 21.07
C LEU A 283 -43.47 22.33 20.42
N GLN A 284 -43.75 23.62 20.65
CA GLN A 284 -44.93 24.30 20.10
C GLN A 284 -44.85 24.57 18.59
N GLN A 285 -43.65 24.52 17.98
CA GLN A 285 -43.47 24.82 16.55
C GLN A 285 -43.68 23.61 15.62
N TYR A 286 -44.05 22.44 16.14
CA TYR A 286 -44.20 21.20 15.35
C TYR A 286 -45.35 21.25 14.32
N ALA A 287 -46.24 22.23 14.40
CA ALA A 287 -47.27 22.50 13.39
C ALA A 287 -46.72 23.22 12.13
N GLY A 288 -45.49 23.72 12.17
CA GLY A 288 -44.74 24.29 11.04
C GLY A 288 -43.37 23.62 10.87
N LYS A 289 -42.51 24.12 9.98
CA LYS A 289 -41.13 23.63 9.82
C LYS A 289 -40.30 24.11 11.04
N PRO A 290 -39.97 23.24 12.02
CA PRO A 290 -39.40 23.71 13.29
C PRO A 290 -37.98 24.23 13.07
N SER A 291 -37.68 25.40 13.65
CA SER A 291 -36.35 26.01 13.55
C SER A 291 -35.47 25.55 14.71
N PRO A 292 -34.19 25.20 14.46
CA PRO A 292 -33.28 24.80 15.53
C PRO A 292 -32.96 25.99 16.44
N ILE A 293 -33.08 25.78 17.76
CA ILE A 293 -32.76 26.78 18.78
C ILE A 293 -31.27 26.76 19.11
N ARG A 294 -30.73 25.55 19.27
CA ARG A 294 -29.36 25.31 19.70
C ARG A 294 -28.86 24.00 19.16
N THR A 295 -27.61 23.98 18.71
CA THR A 295 -26.90 22.76 18.36
C THR A 295 -25.61 22.70 19.18
N TYR A 296 -25.33 21.54 19.76
CA TYR A 296 -24.07 21.28 20.46
C TYR A 296 -23.62 19.83 20.27
N THR A 297 -22.35 19.58 20.53
CA THR A 297 -21.72 18.26 20.36
C THR A 297 -21.28 17.69 21.69
N ILE A 298 -21.52 16.39 21.90
CA ILE A 298 -20.98 15.64 23.04
C ILE A 298 -19.89 14.72 22.46
N PRO A 299 -18.59 14.97 22.75
CA PRO A 299 -17.52 14.12 22.25
C PRO A 299 -17.62 12.75 22.90
N LEU A 300 -17.46 11.69 22.11
CA LEU A 300 -17.42 10.33 22.63
C LEU A 300 -15.97 9.89 22.75
N LYS A 301 -15.61 9.30 23.89
CA LYS A 301 -14.42 8.45 23.93
C LYS A 301 -14.78 7.19 23.16
N LEU A 302 -14.19 7.01 21.98
CA LEU A 302 -14.28 5.73 21.29
C LEU A 302 -13.52 4.72 22.14
N THR A 303 -14.24 3.92 22.91
CA THR A 303 -13.68 2.72 23.53
C THR A 303 -13.28 1.77 22.42
N GLN A 304 -11.97 1.60 22.24
CA GLN A 304 -11.35 0.55 21.44
C GLN A 304 -11.33 -0.77 22.22
#